data_AF-A0A935WEW3-F1
#
_entry.id   AF-A0A935WEW3-F1
#
_cell.length_a   1.000
_cell.length_b   1.000
_cell.length_c   1.000
_cell.angle_alpha   90.00
_cell.angle_beta   90.00
_cell.angle_gamma   90.00
#
_symmetry.space_group_name_H-M   'P 1'
#
loop_
_entity.id
_entity.type
_entity.pdbx_description
1 polymer ?
#
loop_
_entity_poly.entity_id
_entity_poly.type
_entity_poly.pdbx_seq_one_letter_code
_entity_poly.pdbx_strand_id
1 'polypeptide(L)'
;MSSDDIARDRIIRATNNQSPVEISSLHATDKIQRDIEVILDRCGWYYERRRNYYRNIGRPAARFVTPIYLASAAVALVLRNPKIGADLKPKFMRSQGAYENVFSSTLPIEVWPIIVEVYKAVDAVLLQHAIPVTRERYHARFAPWSPSSWSRAPWDICVFSFPACWTSWKAGPIAPDEALEAWQIVSGVTKGRIGARLRAALVLDACESAAKQFSLEGVESVGKRGVLPPHIDKPPRDMVQAPPPSQDLVDDVDRLLPPQPWKVGVHREVAASLGVQDKVVSDVIQLLIASGRRNQQRDGVVYAPDGKVLAVDASRPKRRE
;
A
#
# COMPACT_ATOMS: atom_id res chain seq x y z
N MET A 1 -15.04 9.74 29.72
CA MET A 1 -15.17 10.75 28.64
C MET A 1 -16.24 11.74 29.04
N SER A 2 -16.03 13.03 28.81
CA SER A 2 -17.01 14.08 29.15
C SER A 2 -18.19 14.08 28.17
N SER A 3 -19.37 14.56 28.62
CA SER A 3 -20.54 14.80 27.75
C SER A 3 -20.18 15.69 26.54
N ASP A 4 -19.28 16.64 26.75
CA ASP A 4 -18.81 17.57 25.70
C ASP A 4 -18.00 16.87 24.61
N ASP A 5 -17.28 15.79 24.93
CA ASP A 5 -16.53 15.04 23.92
C ASP A 5 -17.44 14.29 22.98
N ILE A 6 -18.54 13.72 23.49
CA ILE A 6 -19.55 13.04 22.68
C ILE A 6 -20.27 14.04 21.78
N ALA A 7 -20.59 15.23 22.30
CA ALA A 7 -21.20 16.30 21.53
C ALA A 7 -20.27 16.79 20.40
N ARG A 8 -18.98 17.00 20.69
CA ARG A 8 -17.97 17.35 19.67
C ARG A 8 -17.82 16.27 18.61
N ASP A 9 -17.78 15.00 18.99
CA ASP A 9 -17.69 13.90 18.03
C ASP A 9 -18.93 13.83 17.11
N ARG A 10 -20.14 14.14 17.61
CA ARG A 10 -21.34 14.25 16.77
C ARG A 10 -21.23 15.38 15.75
N ILE A 11 -20.70 16.53 16.16
CA ILE A 11 -20.47 17.68 15.26
C ILE A 11 -19.44 17.29 14.19
N ILE A 12 -18.29 16.71 14.59
CA ILE A 12 -17.24 16.26 13.65
C ILE A 12 -17.81 15.28 12.62
N ARG A 13 -18.60 14.30 13.07
CA ARG A 13 -19.23 13.32 12.18
C ARG A 13 -20.18 13.99 11.17
N ALA A 14 -20.98 14.95 11.62
CA ALA A 14 -21.91 15.68 10.76
C ALA A 14 -21.16 16.54 9.73
N THR A 15 -20.12 17.27 10.15
CA THR A 15 -19.30 18.12 9.27
C THR A 15 -18.50 17.30 8.25
N ASN A 16 -17.94 16.17 8.66
CA ASN A 16 -17.20 15.27 7.77
C ASN A 16 -18.06 14.72 6.61
N ASN A 17 -19.37 14.63 6.82
CA ASN A 17 -20.30 14.18 5.79
C ASN A 17 -20.62 15.28 4.74
N GLN A 18 -20.20 16.53 4.97
CA GLN A 18 -20.56 17.72 4.18
C GLN A 18 -19.37 18.35 3.42
N SER A 19 -18.12 17.89 3.59
CA SER A 19 -16.93 18.48 2.93
C SER A 19 -15.83 17.44 2.71
N PRO A 20 -14.91 17.61 1.75
CA PRO A 20 -13.78 16.70 1.57
C PRO A 20 -12.85 16.73 2.80
N VAL A 21 -12.76 15.59 3.49
CA VAL A 21 -12.15 15.46 4.83
C VAL A 21 -10.68 15.02 4.78
N GLU A 22 -9.87 15.47 5.74
CA GLU A 22 -8.52 14.92 6.00
C GLU A 22 -8.61 13.41 6.35
N ILE A 23 -7.73 12.57 5.80
CA ILE A 23 -7.78 11.10 5.96
C ILE A 23 -7.78 10.68 7.45
N SER A 24 -7.02 11.39 8.28
CA SER A 24 -6.95 11.19 9.74
C SER A 24 -8.27 11.43 10.45
N SER A 25 -9.17 12.24 9.88
CA SER A 25 -10.45 12.61 10.49
C SER A 25 -11.60 11.71 10.05
N LEU A 26 -11.44 10.90 8.98
CA LEU A 26 -12.48 10.01 8.45
C LEU A 26 -13.01 9.04 9.50
N HIS A 27 -12.09 8.38 10.21
CA HIS A 27 -12.41 7.33 11.19
C HIS A 27 -12.31 7.82 12.62
N ALA A 28 -12.02 9.10 12.84
CA ALA A 28 -11.76 9.61 14.18
C ALA A 28 -12.94 9.36 15.14
N THR A 29 -14.19 9.28 14.68
CA THR A 29 -15.35 9.07 15.56
C THR A 29 -15.73 7.61 15.77
N ASP A 30 -15.07 6.68 15.09
CA ASP A 30 -15.42 5.26 15.11
C ASP A 30 -15.27 4.67 16.51
N LYS A 31 -16.12 3.69 16.84
CA LYS A 31 -16.13 3.05 18.16
C LYS A 31 -14.78 2.39 18.46
N ILE A 32 -14.24 1.61 17.53
CA ILE A 32 -12.96 0.93 17.69
C ILE A 32 -11.81 1.91 17.97
N GLN A 33 -11.80 3.08 17.32
CA GLN A 33 -10.78 4.10 17.53
C GLN A 33 -10.85 4.72 18.93
N ARG A 34 -12.06 4.92 19.46
CA ARG A 34 -12.30 5.38 20.83
C ARG A 34 -11.94 4.32 21.86
N ASP A 35 -12.29 3.06 21.61
CA ASP A 35 -11.95 1.95 22.51
C ASP A 35 -10.43 1.78 22.61
N ILE A 36 -9.72 1.89 21.48
CA ILE A 36 -8.25 1.89 21.40
C ILE A 36 -7.66 3.06 22.19
N GLU A 37 -8.20 4.28 22.01
CA GLU A 37 -7.79 5.47 22.76
C GLU A 37 -7.91 5.24 24.28
N VAL A 38 -9.03 4.69 24.73
CA VAL A 38 -9.30 4.43 26.15
C VAL A 38 -8.35 3.39 26.74
N ILE A 39 -8.11 2.27 26.05
CA ILE A 39 -7.22 1.24 26.59
C ILE A 39 -5.76 1.70 26.59
N LEU A 40 -5.31 2.40 25.55
CA LEU A 40 -3.95 2.90 25.47
C LEU A 40 -3.68 3.98 26.52
N ASP A 41 -4.63 4.88 26.78
CA ASP A 41 -4.51 5.89 27.83
C ASP A 41 -4.33 5.25 29.22
N ARG A 42 -5.06 4.17 29.51
CA ARG A 42 -4.87 3.38 30.76
C ARG A 42 -3.48 2.74 30.87
N CYS A 43 -2.86 2.43 29.73
CA CYS A 43 -1.50 1.89 29.65
C CYS A 43 -0.43 2.99 29.51
N GLY A 44 -0.79 4.27 29.60
CA GLY A 44 0.16 5.39 29.51
C GLY A 44 0.62 5.73 28.08
N TRP A 45 -0.10 5.26 27.06
CA TRP A 45 0.11 5.57 25.65
C TRP A 45 -0.96 6.53 25.13
N TYR A 46 -0.54 7.52 24.35
CA TYR A 46 -1.43 8.59 23.89
C TYR A 46 -1.75 8.41 22.41
N TYR A 47 -2.94 7.90 22.14
CA TYR A 47 -3.39 7.56 20.79
C TYR A 47 -3.97 8.77 20.06
N GLU A 48 -3.24 9.37 19.12
CA GLU A 48 -3.64 10.57 18.40
C GLU A 48 -4.72 10.33 17.33
N ARG A 49 -5.90 9.88 17.76
CA ARG A 49 -7.13 9.79 16.96
C ARG A 49 -7.53 11.14 16.37
N ARG A 50 -7.30 12.22 17.12
CA ARG A 50 -7.52 13.62 16.72
C ARG A 50 -6.17 14.32 16.67
N ARG A 51 -5.85 14.96 15.53
CA ARG A 51 -4.54 15.57 15.26
C ARG A 51 -4.15 16.56 16.36
N ASN A 52 -2.95 16.41 16.91
CA ASN A 52 -2.36 17.27 17.95
C ASN A 52 -3.12 17.34 19.30
N TYR A 53 -4.15 16.51 19.54
CA TYR A 53 -4.94 16.59 20.78
C TYR A 53 -4.06 16.44 22.03
N TYR A 54 -3.30 15.34 22.12
CA TYR A 54 -2.43 15.04 23.25
C TYR A 54 -1.22 15.97 23.36
N ARG A 55 -0.75 16.50 22.22
CA ARG A 55 0.30 17.53 22.18
C ARG A 55 -0.16 18.82 22.84
N ASN A 56 -1.39 19.26 22.55
CA ASN A 56 -1.94 20.52 23.07
C ASN A 56 -2.18 20.48 24.58
N ILE A 57 -2.48 19.30 25.15
CA ILE A 57 -2.62 19.12 26.60
C ILE A 57 -1.31 18.70 27.29
N GLY A 58 -0.17 18.86 26.62
CA GLY A 58 1.17 18.72 27.22
C GLY A 58 1.61 17.29 27.55
N ARG A 59 1.02 16.25 26.92
CA ARG A 59 1.48 14.87 27.14
C ARG A 59 2.87 14.63 26.53
N PRO A 60 3.67 13.70 27.08
CA PRO A 60 5.02 13.44 26.60
C PRO A 60 5.04 12.80 25.20
N ALA A 61 5.71 13.45 24.25
CA ALA A 61 5.76 13.03 22.85
C ALA A 61 6.32 11.61 22.62
N ALA A 62 7.21 11.13 23.51
CA ALA A 62 7.75 9.78 23.44
C ALA A 62 6.66 8.69 23.54
N ARG A 63 5.52 9.01 24.17
CA ARG A 63 4.37 8.11 24.37
C ARG A 63 3.28 8.29 23.31
N PHE A 64 3.51 9.06 22.25
CA PHE A 64 2.51 9.27 21.21
C PHE A 64 2.47 8.11 20.22
N VAL A 65 1.26 7.75 19.82
CA VAL A 65 0.96 6.71 18.83
C VAL A 65 -0.08 7.25 17.87
N THR A 66 0.19 7.22 16.57
CA THR A 66 -0.78 7.64 15.55
C THR A 66 -1.59 6.45 15.04
N PRO A 67 -2.78 6.65 14.46
CA PRO A 67 -3.55 5.57 13.83
C PRO A 67 -2.77 4.81 12.75
N ILE A 68 -1.96 5.51 11.95
CA ILE A 68 -1.13 4.84 10.93
C ILE A 68 0.02 4.03 11.56
N TYR A 69 0.61 4.50 12.67
CA TYR A 69 1.61 3.72 13.42
C TYR A 69 1.04 2.37 13.85
N LEU A 70 -0.10 2.45 14.52
CA LEU A 70 -0.75 1.29 15.12
C LEU A 70 -1.25 0.33 14.04
N ALA A 71 -1.73 0.86 12.91
CA ALA A 71 -2.11 0.07 11.76
C ALA A 71 -0.92 -0.67 11.12
N SER A 72 0.21 0.00 10.89
CA SER A 72 1.43 -0.64 10.38
C SER A 72 1.86 -1.80 11.27
N ALA A 73 1.86 -1.56 12.57
CA ALA A 73 2.23 -2.56 13.57
C ALA A 73 1.24 -3.74 13.60
N ALA A 74 -0.07 -3.48 13.57
CA ALA A 74 -1.07 -4.54 13.49
C ALA A 74 -0.94 -5.38 12.21
N VAL A 75 -0.64 -4.76 11.06
CA VAL A 75 -0.41 -5.50 9.81
C VAL A 75 0.84 -6.36 9.89
N ALA A 76 1.94 -5.84 10.45
CA ALA A 76 3.17 -6.60 10.59
C ALA A 76 2.99 -7.79 11.56
N LEU A 77 2.38 -7.55 12.72
CA LEU A 77 2.30 -8.50 13.83
C LEU A 77 1.08 -9.43 13.76
N VAL A 78 -0.12 -8.86 13.65
CA VAL A 78 -1.40 -9.61 13.70
C VAL A 78 -1.66 -10.31 12.37
N LEU A 79 -1.47 -9.58 11.27
CA LEU A 79 -1.62 -10.14 9.93
C LEU A 79 -0.34 -10.83 9.45
N ARG A 80 0.74 -10.91 10.25
CA ARG A 80 2.01 -11.56 9.87
C ARG A 80 2.52 -11.09 8.50
N ASN A 81 2.32 -9.80 8.19
CA ASN A 81 2.68 -9.22 6.90
C ASN A 81 3.64 -8.04 7.07
N PRO A 82 4.87 -8.30 7.52
CA PRO A 82 5.87 -7.27 7.80
C PRO A 82 6.19 -6.41 6.56
N LYS A 83 6.14 -7.00 5.36
CA LYS A 83 6.36 -6.29 4.11
C LYS A 83 5.29 -5.21 3.85
N ILE A 84 4.01 -5.54 4.06
CA ILE A 84 2.91 -4.60 3.85
C ILE A 84 2.85 -3.58 5.00
N GLY A 85 3.08 -4.00 6.26
CA GLY A 85 3.15 -3.09 7.41
C GLY A 85 4.11 -1.92 7.15
N ALA A 86 5.26 -2.23 6.56
CA ALA A 86 6.35 -1.25 6.40
C ALA A 86 6.06 -0.24 5.31
N ASP A 87 5.23 -0.65 4.34
CA ASP A 87 4.82 0.16 3.22
C ASP A 87 3.45 0.82 3.44
N LEU A 88 2.80 0.61 4.59
CA LEU A 88 1.44 1.05 4.81
C LEU A 88 1.38 2.58 4.79
N LYS A 89 0.47 3.12 3.98
CA LYS A 89 0.30 4.56 3.80
C LYS A 89 -1.09 4.99 4.27
N PRO A 90 -1.28 6.20 4.82
CA PRO A 90 -2.57 6.68 5.32
C PRO A 90 -3.75 6.46 4.37
N LYS A 91 -3.52 6.52 3.05
CA LYS A 91 -4.52 6.24 2.02
C LYS A 91 -5.25 4.89 2.17
N PHE A 92 -4.68 3.91 2.87
CA PHE A 92 -5.33 2.62 3.12
C PHE A 92 -6.65 2.80 3.90
N MET A 93 -6.71 3.79 4.79
CA MET A 93 -7.90 4.11 5.58
C MET A 93 -9.09 4.54 4.72
N ARG A 94 -8.89 4.91 3.44
CA ARG A 94 -10.01 5.25 2.56
C ARG A 94 -10.83 4.04 2.11
N SER A 95 -10.28 2.84 2.20
CA SER A 95 -10.98 1.62 1.82
C SER A 95 -11.55 0.96 3.05
N GLN A 96 -12.88 0.94 3.14
CA GLN A 96 -13.60 0.40 4.30
C GLN A 96 -13.17 -1.04 4.63
N GLY A 97 -13.15 -1.95 3.65
CA GLY A 97 -12.74 -3.34 3.89
C GLY A 97 -11.26 -3.51 4.25
N ALA A 98 -10.39 -2.56 3.85
CA ALA A 98 -8.99 -2.56 4.23
C ALA A 98 -8.82 -2.05 5.67
N TYR A 99 -9.56 -1.00 6.02
CA TYR A 99 -9.63 -0.43 7.35
C TYR A 99 -10.16 -1.45 8.37
N GLU A 100 -11.28 -2.11 8.07
CA GLU A 100 -11.93 -3.08 8.97
C GLU A 100 -11.10 -4.35 9.17
N ASN A 101 -10.30 -4.76 8.18
CA ASN A 101 -9.37 -5.88 8.32
C ASN A 101 -8.24 -5.57 9.33
N VAL A 102 -7.82 -4.31 9.43
CA VAL A 102 -6.82 -3.88 10.42
C VAL A 102 -7.47 -3.56 11.76
N PHE A 103 -8.46 -2.66 11.77
CA PHE A 103 -9.17 -2.20 12.96
C PHE A 103 -10.48 -2.98 13.15
N SER A 104 -10.35 -4.28 13.37
CA SER A 104 -11.51 -5.16 13.57
C SER A 104 -11.99 -5.15 15.02
N SER A 105 -13.30 -5.11 15.21
CA SER A 105 -13.95 -5.35 16.52
C SER A 105 -13.89 -6.81 16.97
N THR A 106 -13.48 -7.72 16.08
CA THR A 106 -13.28 -9.15 16.41
C THR A 106 -11.97 -9.39 17.18
N LEU A 107 -11.03 -8.45 17.14
CA LEU A 107 -9.80 -8.53 17.91
C LEU A 107 -10.07 -8.08 19.35
N PRO A 108 -9.58 -8.82 20.37
CA PRO A 108 -9.63 -8.37 21.75
C PRO A 108 -8.97 -7.00 21.89
N ILE A 109 -9.55 -6.11 22.68
CA ILE A 109 -9.06 -4.74 22.80
C ILE A 109 -7.68 -4.69 23.47
N GLU A 110 -7.35 -5.71 24.26
CA GLU A 110 -6.09 -5.91 24.97
C GLU A 110 -4.90 -6.16 24.03
N VAL A 111 -5.16 -6.48 22.75
CA VAL A 111 -4.11 -6.67 21.74
C VAL A 111 -3.38 -5.35 21.43
N TRP A 112 -4.07 -4.21 21.48
CA TRP A 112 -3.50 -2.93 21.03
C TRP A 112 -2.36 -2.42 21.92
N PRO A 113 -2.45 -2.46 23.27
CA PRO A 113 -1.31 -2.16 24.13
C PRO A 113 -0.09 -3.06 23.87
N ILE A 114 -0.32 -4.37 23.66
CA ILE A 114 0.76 -5.34 23.38
C ILE A 114 1.50 -4.95 22.10
N ILE A 115 0.76 -4.64 21.03
CA ILE A 115 1.32 -4.17 19.76
C ILE A 115 2.18 -2.92 19.97
N VAL A 116 1.68 -1.93 20.73
CA VAL A 116 2.41 -0.67 20.98
C VAL A 116 3.69 -0.93 21.77
N GLU A 117 3.65 -1.71 22.84
CA GLU A 117 4.82 -2.01 23.66
C GLU A 117 5.91 -2.70 22.84
N VAL A 118 5.54 -3.71 22.05
CA VAL A 118 6.45 -4.43 21.16
C VAL A 118 7.11 -3.47 20.15
N TYR A 119 6.31 -2.70 19.43
CA TYR A 119 6.82 -1.78 18.40
C TYR A 119 7.69 -0.66 18.98
N LYS A 120 7.32 -0.11 20.14
CA LYS A 120 8.06 0.96 20.81
C LYS A 120 9.36 0.46 21.43
N ALA A 121 9.37 -0.76 21.96
CA ALA A 121 10.59 -1.39 22.47
C ALA A 121 11.59 -1.61 21.34
N VAL A 122 11.13 -2.14 20.20
CA VAL A 122 11.94 -2.28 18.99
C VAL A 122 12.46 -0.90 18.57
N ASP A 123 11.59 0.09 18.33
CA ASP A 123 11.98 1.45 17.95
C ASP A 123 13.07 2.04 18.87
N ALA A 124 12.94 1.84 20.19
CA ALA A 124 13.90 2.35 21.17
C ALA A 124 15.29 1.72 20.99
N VAL A 125 15.37 0.40 20.82
CA VAL A 125 16.63 -0.33 20.59
C VAL A 125 17.31 0.17 19.31
N LEU A 126 16.52 0.42 18.26
CA LEU A 126 17.04 0.89 16.97
C LEU A 126 17.62 2.29 17.05
N LEU A 127 16.89 3.19 17.73
CA LEU A 127 17.34 4.56 17.94
C LEU A 127 18.63 4.60 18.79
N GLN A 128 18.74 3.77 19.82
CA GLN A 128 19.91 3.72 20.71
C GLN A 128 21.18 3.26 20.00
N HIS A 129 21.09 2.27 19.12
CA HIS A 129 22.25 1.74 18.40
C HIS A 129 22.67 2.60 17.20
N ALA A 130 22.20 3.85 17.14
CA ALA A 130 22.38 4.80 16.03
C ALA A 130 22.11 4.14 14.66
N ILE A 131 21.23 3.13 14.66
CA ILE A 131 20.68 2.57 13.44
C ILE A 131 19.76 3.68 12.94
N PRO A 132 20.06 4.33 11.81
CA PRO A 132 19.32 5.51 11.41
C PRO A 132 17.95 5.08 10.90
N VAL A 133 17.03 5.06 11.84
CA VAL A 133 15.61 4.91 11.65
C VAL A 133 15.04 6.27 12.07
N THR A 134 14.79 7.16 11.11
CA THR A 134 14.42 8.54 11.45
C THR A 134 13.00 8.57 12.03
N ARG A 135 12.93 8.94 13.32
CA ARG A 135 11.77 8.96 14.23
C ARG A 135 10.51 9.68 13.72
N GLU A 136 10.62 10.53 12.70
CA GLU A 136 9.50 11.32 12.15
C GLU A 136 9.09 10.90 10.73
N ARG A 137 9.84 9.98 10.10
CA ARG A 137 9.66 9.59 8.68
C ARG A 137 8.89 8.28 8.45
N TYR A 138 8.44 7.60 9.51
CA TYR A 138 7.43 6.53 9.41
C TYR A 138 6.02 7.08 9.08
N HIS A 139 5.75 8.36 9.37
CA HIS A 139 4.37 8.89 9.37
C HIS A 139 3.92 9.75 8.19
N ALA A 140 4.79 10.36 7.36
CA ALA A 140 4.33 11.46 6.51
C ALA A 140 4.62 11.43 4.99
N ARG A 141 5.75 10.96 4.46
CA ARG A 141 6.11 11.35 3.07
C ARG A 141 7.04 10.41 2.33
N PHE A 142 6.44 9.46 1.60
CA PHE A 142 6.92 9.04 0.28
C PHE A 142 6.08 9.75 -0.81
N ALA A 143 6.26 11.07 -0.94
CA ALA A 143 5.93 11.96 -2.09
C ALA A 143 6.30 13.44 -1.72
N PRO A 144 7.12 14.25 -2.44
CA PRO A 144 7.93 14.11 -3.67
C PRO A 144 9.44 14.50 -3.46
N TRP A 145 10.28 14.38 -4.50
CA TRP A 145 11.77 14.38 -4.50
C TRP A 145 12.44 15.78 -4.55
N SER A 146 13.57 16.06 -3.86
CA SER A 146 14.99 16.19 -4.38
C SER A 146 15.82 17.09 -3.41
N PRO A 147 17.17 17.22 -3.43
CA PRO A 147 18.28 16.24 -3.49
C PRO A 147 19.34 16.51 -2.38
N SER A 148 19.54 15.61 -1.43
CA SER A 148 20.81 15.50 -0.67
C SER A 148 20.73 14.38 0.36
N SER A 149 21.83 13.66 0.50
CA SER A 149 22.19 12.82 1.65
C SER A 149 21.32 11.58 1.93
N TRP A 150 21.76 10.49 1.29
CA TRP A 150 21.95 9.13 1.81
C TRP A 150 21.21 8.63 3.07
N SER A 151 20.52 7.49 2.84
CA SER A 151 20.59 6.24 3.60
C SER A 151 19.52 5.95 4.69
N ARG A 152 18.93 4.73 4.55
CA ARG A 152 18.45 3.75 5.58
C ARG A 152 16.95 3.70 6.02
N ALA A 153 16.34 2.48 5.96
CA ALA A 153 15.33 1.81 6.83
C ALA A 153 14.89 0.36 6.38
N PRO A 154 14.97 -0.73 7.18
CA PRO A 154 13.69 -1.45 7.41
C PRO A 154 13.62 -2.27 8.70
N TRP A 155 12.45 -2.30 9.33
CA TRP A 155 12.27 -3.01 10.60
C TRP A 155 10.90 -3.60 10.95
N ASP A 156 10.13 -4.04 9.98
CA ASP A 156 8.86 -4.71 10.31
C ASP A 156 8.99 -6.22 10.54
N ILE A 157 10.19 -6.80 10.52
CA ILE A 157 10.37 -8.22 10.19
C ILE A 157 10.30 -9.20 11.36
N CYS A 158 10.51 -8.81 12.62
CA CYS A 158 10.80 -9.81 13.66
C CYS A 158 9.79 -9.83 14.79
N VAL A 159 8.59 -10.36 14.55
CA VAL A 159 7.82 -11.01 15.62
C VAL A 159 7.04 -12.20 15.04
N PHE A 160 7.71 -13.35 14.98
CA PHE A 160 7.09 -14.62 14.58
C PHE A 160 6.84 -15.48 15.80
N SER A 161 5.65 -15.35 16.36
CA SER A 161 4.85 -16.42 16.96
C SER A 161 3.98 -15.79 18.03
N PHE A 162 2.88 -15.17 17.61
CA PHE A 162 1.78 -14.87 18.53
C PHE A 162 0.91 -16.13 18.61
N PRO A 163 0.65 -16.66 19.81
CA PRO A 163 -0.23 -17.81 20.00
C PRO A 163 -1.64 -17.47 19.51
N ALA A 164 -2.39 -18.49 19.11
CA ALA A 164 -3.79 -18.34 18.70
C ALA A 164 -4.66 -17.69 19.79
N CYS A 165 -4.20 -17.72 21.05
CA CYS A 165 -4.82 -17.07 22.20
C CYS A 165 -4.04 -15.81 22.63
N TRP A 166 -4.44 -14.65 22.08
CA TRP A 166 -3.95 -13.34 22.51
C TRP A 166 -4.18 -13.05 24.01
N THR A 167 -5.15 -13.74 24.63
CA THR A 167 -5.60 -13.53 26.01
C THR A 167 -4.62 -14.03 27.07
N SER A 168 -3.70 -14.94 26.74
CA SER A 168 -2.69 -15.46 27.69
C SER A 168 -1.33 -14.78 27.55
N TRP A 169 -1.12 -13.96 26.52
CA TRP A 169 0.14 -13.26 26.32
C TRP A 169 0.25 -12.09 27.30
N LYS A 170 1.11 -12.25 28.30
CA LYS A 170 1.62 -11.11 29.07
C LYS A 170 2.89 -10.66 28.37
N ALA A 171 2.84 -9.49 27.72
CA ALA A 171 4.04 -8.89 27.16
C ALA A 171 5.00 -8.60 28.33
N GLY A 172 6.09 -9.36 28.41
CA GLY A 172 7.30 -8.89 29.07
C GLY A 172 7.94 -7.81 28.19
N PRO A 173 8.77 -6.91 28.75
CA PRO A 173 9.61 -6.04 27.92
C PRO A 173 10.45 -6.92 26.98
N ILE A 174 10.42 -6.63 25.67
CA ILE A 174 11.36 -7.24 24.73
C ILE A 174 12.76 -6.90 25.21
N ALA A 175 13.57 -7.93 25.44
CA ALA A 175 14.91 -7.72 25.92
C ALA A 175 15.73 -7.04 24.79
N PRO A 176 16.53 -5.99 25.09
CA PRO A 176 17.24 -5.23 24.05
C PRO A 176 18.17 -6.08 23.17
N ASP A 177 18.72 -7.15 23.74
CA ASP A 177 19.51 -8.18 23.08
C ASP A 177 18.69 -8.97 22.05
N GLU A 178 17.48 -9.43 22.39
CA GLU A 178 16.59 -10.13 21.44
C GLU A 178 16.27 -9.26 20.21
N ALA A 179 15.99 -7.98 20.43
CA ALA A 179 15.75 -7.01 19.36
C ALA A 179 17.01 -6.76 18.51
N LEU A 180 18.19 -6.79 19.11
CA LEU A 180 19.47 -6.62 18.42
C LEU A 180 19.87 -7.88 17.64
N GLU A 181 19.61 -9.08 18.16
CA GLU A 181 19.84 -10.33 17.44
C GLU A 181 18.95 -10.41 16.20
N ALA A 182 17.66 -10.07 16.35
CA ALA A 182 16.75 -9.90 15.23
C ALA A 182 17.29 -8.93 14.16
N TRP A 183 18.00 -7.88 14.58
CA TRP A 183 18.63 -6.93 13.65
C TRP A 183 19.74 -7.51 12.82
N GLN A 184 20.57 -8.30 13.46
CA GLN A 184 21.73 -8.88 12.82
C GLN A 184 21.28 -9.81 11.70
N ILE A 185 20.19 -10.54 11.90
CA ILE A 185 19.55 -11.37 10.88
C ILE A 185 19.09 -10.52 9.69
N VAL A 186 18.27 -9.50 9.94
CA VAL A 186 17.75 -8.61 8.89
C VAL A 186 18.89 -7.90 8.14
N SER A 187 19.89 -7.41 8.87
CA SER A 187 21.06 -6.74 8.31
C SER A 187 21.91 -7.67 7.47
N GLY A 188 22.08 -8.93 7.91
CA GLY A 188 22.80 -9.97 7.18
C GLY A 188 22.13 -10.29 5.84
N VAL A 189 20.81 -10.51 5.85
CA VAL A 189 20.03 -10.80 4.64
C VAL A 189 20.00 -9.60 3.69
N THR A 190 19.81 -8.40 4.22
CA THR A 190 19.74 -7.18 3.40
C THR A 190 21.12 -6.69 2.96
N LYS A 191 22.23 -7.23 3.49
CA LYS A 191 23.60 -6.75 3.28
C LYS A 191 23.74 -5.25 3.51
N GLY A 192 23.01 -4.71 4.49
CA GLY A 192 22.96 -3.27 4.77
C GLY A 192 22.19 -2.44 3.72
N ARG A 193 21.52 -3.04 2.73
CA ARG A 193 20.67 -2.37 1.72
C ARG A 193 19.31 -2.03 2.30
N ILE A 194 19.37 -1.16 3.27
CA ILE A 194 18.30 -0.89 4.19
C ILE A 194 17.55 0.36 3.70
N GLY A 195 18.03 1.21 2.78
CA GLY A 195 17.32 2.45 2.38
C GLY A 195 16.24 2.34 1.29
N ALA A 196 16.05 1.18 0.67
CA ALA A 196 15.12 1.00 -0.45
C ALA A 196 13.90 0.20 0.00
N ARG A 197 12.76 0.40 -0.66
CA ARG A 197 11.56 -0.43 -0.49
C ARG A 197 11.98 -1.90 -0.55
N LEU A 198 12.02 -2.56 0.61
CA LEU A 198 12.52 -3.92 0.68
C LEU A 198 11.68 -4.79 -0.24
N ARG A 199 12.34 -5.63 -1.03
CA ARG A 199 11.63 -6.63 -1.82
C ARG A 199 10.95 -7.61 -0.86
N ALA A 200 9.75 -8.07 -1.21
CA ALA A 200 9.03 -9.07 -0.43
C ALA A 200 9.89 -10.32 -0.20
N ALA A 201 10.66 -10.74 -1.19
CA ALA A 201 11.62 -11.84 -1.07
C ALA A 201 12.63 -11.62 0.07
N LEU A 202 13.28 -10.46 0.14
CA LEU A 202 14.26 -10.17 1.20
C LEU A 202 13.62 -10.12 2.59
N VAL A 203 12.35 -9.70 2.66
CA VAL A 203 11.60 -9.73 3.92
C VAL A 203 11.37 -11.18 4.34
N LEU A 204 10.87 -12.01 3.42
CA LEU A 204 10.64 -13.44 3.66
C LEU A 204 11.94 -14.17 4.03
N ASP A 205 13.04 -13.91 3.32
CA ASP A 205 14.36 -14.50 3.62
C ASP A 205 14.78 -14.18 5.06
N ALA A 206 14.60 -12.94 5.51
CA ALA A 206 14.91 -12.54 6.89
C ALA A 206 13.95 -13.18 7.90
N CYS A 207 12.66 -13.33 7.57
CA CYS A 207 11.71 -14.08 8.38
C CYS A 207 12.09 -15.56 8.51
N GLU A 208 12.52 -16.19 7.42
CA GLU A 208 12.97 -17.59 7.38
C GLU A 208 14.27 -17.80 8.15
N SER A 209 15.22 -16.87 8.03
CA SER A 209 16.45 -16.89 8.84
C SER A 209 16.13 -16.75 10.33
N ALA A 210 15.23 -15.83 10.70
CA ALA A 210 14.80 -15.67 12.09
C ALA A 210 14.06 -16.91 12.61
N ALA A 211 13.17 -17.48 11.81
CA ALA A 211 12.43 -18.70 12.18
C ALA A 211 13.38 -19.89 12.43
N LYS A 212 14.41 -20.04 11.60
CA LYS A 212 15.44 -21.08 11.82
C LYS A 212 16.27 -20.84 13.07
N GLN A 213 16.72 -19.60 13.29
CA GLN A 213 17.57 -19.25 14.43
C GLN A 213 16.85 -19.38 15.77
N PHE A 214 15.60 -18.92 15.84
CA PHE A 214 14.81 -18.91 17.07
C PHE A 214 13.83 -20.09 17.18
N SER A 215 13.91 -21.08 16.28
CA SER A 215 13.00 -22.23 16.24
C SER A 215 11.51 -21.86 16.23
N LEU A 216 11.15 -20.87 15.39
CA LEU A 216 9.79 -20.34 15.31
C LEU A 216 8.98 -21.10 14.26
N GLU A 217 7.75 -21.46 14.62
CA GLU A 217 6.80 -22.09 13.71
C GLU A 217 5.95 -21.06 12.95
N GLY A 218 5.36 -21.47 11.84
CA GLY A 218 4.37 -20.65 11.11
C GLY A 218 4.96 -19.65 10.11
N VAL A 219 6.25 -19.77 9.76
CA VAL A 219 6.90 -18.88 8.77
C VAL A 219 6.27 -18.97 7.39
N GLU A 220 5.64 -20.10 7.06
CA GLU A 220 4.89 -20.29 5.83
C GLU A 220 3.65 -19.40 5.74
N SER A 221 3.16 -18.85 6.86
CA SER A 221 2.02 -17.94 6.87
C SER A 221 2.38 -16.47 6.58
N VAL A 222 3.68 -16.15 6.56
CA VAL A 222 4.20 -14.79 6.44
C VAL A 222 3.90 -14.21 5.07
N GLY A 223 3.37 -12.98 5.06
CA GLY A 223 3.02 -12.29 3.83
C GLY A 223 1.77 -12.81 3.12
N LYS A 224 1.20 -13.95 3.56
CA LYS A 224 0.00 -14.56 2.94
C LYS A 224 -1.30 -13.88 3.37
N ARG A 225 -1.38 -13.43 4.63
CA ARG A 225 -2.51 -12.62 5.12
C ARG A 225 -2.24 -11.17 4.72
N GLY A 226 -3.15 -10.56 3.96
CA GLY A 226 -3.00 -9.20 3.48
C GLY A 226 -4.08 -8.29 4.04
N VAL A 227 -3.75 -7.00 4.13
CA VAL A 227 -4.80 -5.97 4.02
C VAL A 227 -5.34 -6.11 2.60
N LEU A 228 -6.64 -6.33 2.45
CA LEU A 228 -7.26 -6.31 1.13
C LEU A 228 -6.75 -5.05 0.43
N PRO A 229 -6.24 -5.14 -0.83
CA PRO A 229 -5.95 -3.94 -1.59
C PRO A 229 -7.16 -3.04 -1.43
N PRO A 230 -6.99 -1.71 -1.29
CA PRO A 230 -8.15 -0.86 -1.32
C PRO A 230 -8.96 -1.30 -2.54
N HIS A 231 -10.19 -1.74 -2.32
CA HIS A 231 -11.20 -1.54 -3.32
C HIS A 231 -11.25 0.00 -3.38
N ILE A 232 -10.31 0.57 -4.14
CA ILE A 232 -10.73 1.56 -5.09
C ILE A 232 -11.79 0.75 -5.81
N ASP A 233 -13.04 1.05 -5.52
CA ASP A 233 -14.06 0.94 -6.54
C ASP A 233 -13.46 1.68 -7.72
N LYS A 234 -12.58 1.00 -8.47
CA LYS A 234 -12.41 1.30 -9.86
C LYS A 234 -13.86 1.14 -10.27
N PRO A 235 -14.54 2.22 -10.65
CA PRO A 235 -15.84 2.06 -11.28
C PRO A 235 -15.71 0.85 -12.21
N PRO A 236 -16.72 -0.04 -12.26
CA PRO A 236 -16.74 -1.13 -13.23
C PRO A 236 -16.15 -0.58 -14.52
N ARG A 237 -15.24 -1.29 -15.19
CA ARG A 237 -14.57 -0.75 -16.40
C ARG A 237 -15.55 -0.11 -17.39
N ASP A 238 -16.81 -0.52 -17.31
CA ASP A 238 -17.97 -0.04 -18.05
C ASP A 238 -18.47 1.38 -17.66
N MET A 239 -18.25 1.86 -16.43
CA MET A 239 -18.72 3.17 -15.94
C MET A 239 -17.72 4.33 -16.17
N VAL A 240 -16.49 4.03 -16.59
CA VAL A 240 -15.54 5.03 -17.15
C VAL A 240 -15.14 4.58 -18.55
N GLN A 241 -16.12 4.26 -19.38
CA GLN A 241 -15.91 4.42 -20.81
C GLN A 241 -15.99 5.92 -21.08
N ALA A 242 -14.90 6.49 -21.60
CA ALA A 242 -15.02 7.77 -22.30
C ALA A 242 -16.17 7.61 -23.32
N PRO A 243 -16.99 8.65 -23.55
CA PRO A 243 -18.05 8.57 -24.55
C PRO A 243 -17.47 7.95 -25.82
N PRO A 244 -18.18 7.00 -26.46
CA PRO A 244 -17.68 6.34 -27.64
C PRO A 244 -17.24 7.42 -28.65
N PRO A 245 -16.10 7.24 -29.33
CA PRO A 245 -15.63 8.21 -30.30
C PRO A 245 -16.74 8.50 -31.32
N SER A 246 -16.92 9.77 -31.68
CA SER A 246 -17.91 10.15 -32.69
C SER A 246 -17.64 9.41 -34.00
N GLN A 247 -18.70 9.11 -34.76
CA GLN A 247 -18.58 8.40 -36.03
C GLN A 247 -17.64 9.13 -37.00
N ASP A 248 -17.68 10.46 -37.00
CA ASP A 248 -16.78 11.31 -37.80
C ASP A 248 -15.30 11.06 -37.48
N LEU A 249 -14.97 10.91 -36.18
CA LEU A 249 -13.61 10.62 -35.75
C LEU A 249 -13.17 9.21 -36.17
N VAL A 250 -14.09 8.24 -36.14
CA VAL A 250 -13.80 6.87 -36.61
C VAL A 250 -13.46 6.87 -38.10
N ASP A 251 -14.21 7.61 -38.90
CA ASP A 251 -14.01 7.69 -40.34
C ASP A 251 -12.77 8.49 -40.72
N ASP A 252 -12.44 9.56 -39.98
CA ASP A 252 -11.21 10.31 -40.18
C ASP A 252 -9.97 9.50 -39.82
N VAL A 253 -10.00 8.73 -38.72
CA VAL A 253 -8.94 7.79 -38.37
C VAL A 253 -8.80 6.71 -39.45
N ASP A 254 -9.90 6.11 -39.93
CA ASP A 254 -9.83 5.08 -40.96
C ASP A 254 -9.26 5.60 -42.28
N ARG A 255 -9.56 6.86 -42.65
CA ARG A 255 -9.01 7.52 -43.84
C ARG A 255 -7.51 7.77 -43.71
N LEU A 256 -7.03 8.12 -42.52
CA LEU A 256 -5.62 8.43 -42.28
C LEU A 256 -4.74 7.19 -42.05
N LEU A 257 -5.34 6.04 -41.71
CA LEU A 257 -4.58 4.80 -41.52
C LEU A 257 -4.04 4.27 -42.86
N PRO A 258 -2.72 4.02 -42.97
CA PRO A 258 -2.14 3.39 -44.16
C PRO A 258 -2.63 1.94 -44.31
N PRO A 259 -2.47 1.32 -45.50
CA PRO A 259 -2.75 -0.10 -45.66
C PRO A 259 -1.89 -0.93 -44.70
N GLN A 260 -2.50 -1.98 -44.12
CA GLN A 260 -1.78 -2.93 -43.26
C GLN A 260 -0.78 -3.74 -44.10
N PRO A 261 0.41 -4.09 -43.56
CA PRO A 261 0.83 -4.02 -42.17
C PRO A 261 1.35 -2.64 -41.72
N TRP A 262 0.96 -2.22 -40.53
CA TRP A 262 1.38 -0.96 -39.91
C TRP A 262 2.73 -1.05 -39.20
N LYS A 263 3.53 0.03 -39.29
CA LYS A 263 4.75 0.18 -38.50
C LYS A 263 4.44 0.43 -37.02
N VAL A 264 5.40 0.12 -36.16
CA VAL A 264 5.32 0.44 -34.72
C VAL A 264 5.16 1.95 -34.56
N GLY A 265 4.05 2.37 -33.94
CA GLY A 265 3.77 3.78 -33.67
C GLY A 265 2.81 4.47 -34.64
N VAL A 266 2.21 3.77 -35.61
CA VAL A 266 1.23 4.37 -36.56
C VAL A 266 0.11 5.17 -35.87
N HIS A 267 -0.35 4.70 -34.71
CA HIS A 267 -1.40 5.36 -33.93
C HIS A 267 -0.97 6.74 -33.40
N ARG A 268 0.34 6.96 -33.18
CA ARG A 268 0.89 8.25 -32.75
C ARG A 268 0.95 9.26 -33.90
N GLU A 269 1.30 8.79 -35.10
CA GLU A 269 1.32 9.63 -36.31
C GLU A 269 -0.09 10.12 -36.67
N VAL A 270 -1.07 9.22 -36.61
CA VAL A 270 -2.48 9.55 -36.83
C VAL A 270 -3.02 10.45 -35.71
N ALA A 271 -2.66 10.18 -34.45
CA ALA A 271 -3.04 11.02 -33.31
C ALA A 271 -2.50 12.46 -33.43
N ALA A 272 -1.22 12.60 -33.82
CA ALA A 272 -0.60 13.91 -34.06
C ALA A 272 -1.28 14.68 -35.21
N SER A 273 -1.68 13.97 -36.27
CA SER A 273 -2.35 14.58 -37.44
C SER A 273 -3.76 15.09 -37.12
N LEU A 274 -4.48 14.42 -36.21
CA LEU A 274 -5.83 14.78 -35.78
C LEU A 274 -5.88 15.64 -34.52
N GLY A 275 -4.73 15.89 -33.86
CA GLY A 275 -4.67 16.64 -32.60
C GLY A 275 -5.36 15.93 -31.43
N VAL A 276 -5.46 14.60 -31.46
CA VAL A 276 -6.12 13.78 -30.42
C VAL A 276 -5.09 12.98 -29.61
N GLN A 277 -5.51 12.39 -28.49
CA GLN A 277 -4.62 11.54 -27.69
C GLN A 277 -4.38 10.17 -28.36
N ASP A 278 -3.16 9.64 -28.25
CA ASP A 278 -2.76 8.29 -28.73
C ASP A 278 -3.75 7.19 -28.33
N LYS A 279 -4.31 7.30 -27.12
CA LYS A 279 -5.28 6.36 -26.57
C LYS A 279 -6.57 6.33 -27.40
N VAL A 280 -7.06 7.48 -27.83
CA VAL A 280 -8.30 7.60 -28.62
C VAL A 280 -8.14 6.90 -29.97
N VAL A 281 -7.01 7.13 -30.65
CA VAL A 281 -6.72 6.45 -31.93
C VAL A 281 -6.54 4.94 -31.73
N SER A 282 -5.91 4.53 -30.63
CA SER A 282 -5.76 3.10 -30.30
C SER A 282 -7.12 2.42 -30.08
N ASP A 283 -8.05 3.10 -29.38
CA ASP A 283 -9.40 2.60 -29.13
C ASP A 283 -10.22 2.54 -30.43
N VAL A 284 -10.10 3.54 -31.32
CA VAL A 284 -10.71 3.53 -32.66
C VAL A 284 -10.17 2.41 -33.54
N ILE A 285 -8.87 2.14 -33.51
CA ILE A 285 -8.28 1.00 -34.24
C ILE A 285 -8.90 -0.32 -33.77
N GLN A 286 -9.12 -0.50 -32.47
CA GLN A 286 -9.79 -1.70 -31.94
C GLN A 286 -11.24 -1.79 -32.44
N LEU A 287 -11.95 -0.65 -32.53
CA LEU A 287 -13.31 -0.61 -33.10
C LEU A 287 -13.31 -1.00 -34.58
N LEU A 288 -12.38 -0.48 -35.39
CA LEU A 288 -12.25 -0.83 -36.80
C LEU A 288 -11.92 -2.32 -37.02
N ILE A 289 -11.14 -2.92 -36.12
CA ILE A 289 -10.86 -4.35 -36.14
C ILE A 289 -12.10 -5.15 -35.75
N ALA A 290 -12.79 -4.76 -34.68
CA ALA A 290 -14.01 -5.41 -34.22
C ALA A 290 -15.15 -5.31 -35.26
N SER A 291 -15.23 -4.22 -36.02
CA SER A 291 -16.19 -4.03 -37.10
C SER A 291 -15.79 -4.70 -38.41
N GLY A 292 -14.62 -5.36 -38.47
CA GLY A 292 -14.10 -6.01 -39.68
C GLY A 292 -13.61 -5.06 -40.77
N ARG A 293 -13.52 -3.74 -40.51
CA ARG A 293 -12.95 -2.76 -41.45
C ARG A 293 -11.43 -2.90 -41.56
N ARG A 294 -10.77 -3.40 -40.52
CA ARG A 294 -9.32 -3.67 -40.46
C ARG A 294 -9.05 -5.05 -39.85
N ASN A 295 -7.87 -5.61 -40.12
CA ASN A 295 -7.48 -6.93 -39.62
C ASN A 295 -6.67 -6.81 -38.31
N GLN A 296 -6.63 -7.87 -37.51
CA GLN A 296 -5.82 -7.85 -36.29
C GLN A 296 -4.34 -7.91 -36.66
N GLN A 297 -3.52 -7.02 -36.07
CA GLN A 297 -2.08 -7.03 -36.27
C GLN A 297 -1.35 -7.16 -34.93
N ARG A 298 -0.39 -8.09 -34.85
CA ARG A 298 0.49 -8.28 -33.68
C ARG A 298 1.92 -8.46 -34.13
N ASP A 299 2.85 -7.74 -33.52
CA ASP A 299 4.29 -7.84 -33.78
C ASP A 299 4.67 -7.77 -35.27
N GLY A 300 4.00 -6.90 -36.03
CA GLY A 300 4.21 -6.73 -37.47
C GLY A 300 3.52 -7.79 -38.35
N VAL A 301 2.74 -8.71 -37.79
CA VAL A 301 2.01 -9.76 -38.52
C VAL A 301 0.52 -9.45 -38.52
N VAL A 302 -0.10 -9.43 -39.70
CA VAL A 302 -1.53 -9.22 -39.91
C VAL A 302 -2.21 -10.58 -40.01
N TYR A 303 -3.28 -10.76 -39.25
CA TYR A 303 -4.05 -11.99 -39.13
C TYR A 303 -5.45 -11.78 -39.70
N ALA A 304 -5.90 -12.74 -40.49
CA ALA A 304 -7.29 -12.89 -40.88
C ALA A 304 -8.16 -13.22 -39.65
N PRO A 305 -9.50 -13.04 -39.74
CA PRO A 305 -10.42 -13.40 -38.67
C PRO A 305 -10.35 -14.88 -38.23
N ASP A 306 -9.93 -15.77 -39.13
CA ASP A 306 -9.72 -17.21 -38.87
C ASP A 306 -8.32 -17.53 -38.27
N GLY A 307 -7.51 -16.51 -38.00
CA GLY A 307 -6.15 -16.65 -37.46
C GLY A 307 -5.07 -16.94 -38.49
N LYS A 308 -5.38 -16.99 -39.79
CA LYS A 308 -4.35 -17.15 -40.84
C LYS A 308 -3.54 -15.88 -41.03
N VAL A 309 -2.26 -16.04 -41.35
CA VAL A 309 -1.36 -14.91 -41.64
C VAL A 309 -1.70 -14.34 -43.02
N LEU A 310 -2.06 -13.07 -43.08
CA LEU A 310 -2.34 -12.34 -44.32
C LEU A 310 -1.12 -11.59 -44.84
N ALA A 311 -0.38 -10.92 -43.96
CA ALA A 311 0.77 -10.12 -44.32
C ALA A 311 1.76 -10.02 -43.16
N VAL A 312 3.03 -9.83 -43.49
CA VAL A 312 4.11 -9.59 -42.52
C VAL A 312 4.83 -8.31 -42.93
N ASP A 313 5.04 -7.42 -41.96
CA ASP A 313 5.82 -6.21 -42.13
C ASP A 313 7.26 -6.57 -42.51
N ALA A 314 7.67 -6.15 -43.72
CA ALA A 314 8.99 -6.39 -44.27
C ALA A 314 10.11 -5.70 -43.47
N SER A 315 9.80 -4.69 -42.66
CA SER A 315 10.75 -3.98 -41.81
C SER A 315 11.05 -4.68 -40.47
N ARG A 316 10.42 -5.84 -40.21
CA ARG A 316 10.70 -6.66 -39.02
C ARG A 316 12.14 -7.22 -39.07
N PRO A 317 12.97 -7.03 -38.03
CA PRO A 317 14.24 -7.73 -37.95
C PRO A 317 13.98 -9.24 -37.91
N LYS A 318 14.55 -9.99 -38.86
CA LYS A 318 14.51 -11.46 -38.83
C LYS A 318 15.09 -11.91 -37.50
N ARG A 319 14.33 -12.69 -36.74
CA ARG A 319 14.81 -13.31 -35.50
C ARG A 319 16.04 -14.15 -35.90
N ARG A 320 17.22 -13.83 -35.35
CA ARG A 320 18.40 -14.70 -35.50
C ARG A 320 18.02 -16.08 -34.98
N GLU A 321 18.20 -17.10 -35.80
CA GLU A 321 18.11 -18.52 -35.42
C GLU A 321 19.15 -18.85 -34.34
#